data_AF-A0A3P7PLK0-F1
#
_entry.id   AF-A0A3P7PLK0-F1
#
_cell.length_a   1.000
_cell.length_b   1.000
_cell.length_c   1.000
_cell.angle_alpha   90.00
_cell.angle_beta   90.00
_cell.angle_gamma   90.00
#
_symmetry.space_group_name_H-M   'P 1'
#
loop_
_entity.id
_entity.type
_entity.pdbx_description
1 polymer ?
#
loop_
_entity_poly.entity_id
_entity_poly.type
_entity_poly.pdbx_seq_one_letter_code
_entity_poly.pdbx_strand_id
1 'polypeptide(L)'
;MLHTLQRSYFKDDTFVAATHTPESVLAASNKNFVLFDIKKSQQAVLKRHTTDRLVSVDAAPSANRFMSCTESGVVSLLDFKSKNCEVNCINRLALMP
;
A
#
# COMPACT_ATOMS: atom_id res chain seq x y z
N MET A 1 -25.69 -17.47 -8.83
CA MET A 1 -24.56 -17.69 -9.76
C MET A 1 -23.62 -16.49 -9.61
N LEU A 2 -22.46 -16.66 -8.97
CA LEU A 2 -21.48 -15.58 -8.81
C LEU A 2 -20.74 -15.40 -10.14
N HIS A 3 -21.07 -14.35 -10.89
CA HIS A 3 -20.28 -13.96 -12.05
C HIS A 3 -18.92 -13.46 -11.54
N THR A 4 -17.87 -14.27 -11.76
CA THR A 4 -16.52 -13.91 -11.34
C THR A 4 -15.95 -12.97 -12.40
N LEU A 5 -15.91 -11.67 -12.07
CA LEU A 5 -15.25 -10.68 -12.92
C LEU A 5 -13.75 -10.67 -12.58
N GLN A 6 -13.00 -11.57 -13.19
CA GLN A 6 -11.55 -11.61 -13.02
C GLN A 6 -10.89 -10.61 -13.97
N ARG A 7 -10.15 -9.65 -13.42
CA ARG A 7 -9.31 -8.73 -14.18
C ARG A 7 -7.89 -8.77 -13.64
N SER A 8 -6.92 -8.97 -14.53
CA SER A 8 -5.50 -8.94 -14.21
C SER A 8 -4.96 -7.56 -14.55
N TYR A 9 -4.69 -6.74 -13.54
CA TYR A 9 -4.23 -5.37 -13.73
C TYR A 9 -2.70 -5.25 -13.78
N PHE A 10 -1.98 -6.29 -13.35
CA PHE A 10 -0.56 -6.19 -13.06
C PHE A 10 0.18 -7.44 -13.54
N LYS A 11 0.73 -7.39 -14.76
CA LYS A 11 1.38 -8.56 -15.39
C LYS A 11 2.84 -8.77 -14.99
N ASP A 12 3.53 -7.71 -14.57
CA ASP A 12 4.99 -7.74 -14.37
C ASP A 12 5.42 -7.64 -12.89
N ASP A 13 4.46 -7.59 -11.96
CA ASP A 13 4.73 -7.43 -10.53
C ASP A 13 4.12 -8.58 -9.72
N THR A 14 4.91 -9.16 -8.83
CA THR A 14 4.43 -10.16 -7.85
C THR A 14 3.97 -9.42 -6.59
N PHE A 15 2.66 -9.45 -6.32
CA PHE A 15 2.11 -8.87 -5.10
C PHE A 15 2.31 -9.80 -3.92
N VAL A 16 2.77 -9.21 -2.82
CA VAL A 16 3.01 -9.93 -1.56
C VAL A 16 1.90 -9.67 -0.55
N ALA A 17 1.16 -8.57 -0.69
CA ALA A 17 0.05 -8.23 0.19
C ALA A 17 -0.98 -7.35 -0.53
N ALA A 18 -2.23 -7.38 -0.06
CA ALA A 18 -3.28 -6.47 -0.51
C ALA A 18 -4.28 -6.20 0.62
N THR A 19 -4.90 -5.03 0.59
CA THR A 19 -5.97 -4.60 1.50
C THR A 19 -6.95 -3.69 0.76
N HIS A 20 -8.08 -3.38 1.37
CA HIS A 20 -9.10 -2.55 0.74
C HIS A 20 -9.84 -1.66 1.74
N THR A 21 -10.37 -0.56 1.21
CA THR A 21 -11.43 0.24 1.79
C THR A 21 -12.69 0.07 0.93
N PRO A 22 -13.86 0.60 1.34
CA PRO A 22 -15.04 0.61 0.48
C PRO A 22 -14.85 1.32 -0.87
N GLU A 23 -13.85 2.20 -0.98
CA GLU A 23 -13.63 3.03 -2.17
C GLU A 23 -12.38 2.64 -2.97
N SER A 24 -11.47 1.85 -2.39
CA SER A 24 -10.16 1.60 -2.99
C SER A 24 -9.56 0.27 -2.58
N VAL A 25 -8.69 -0.27 -3.44
CA VAL A 25 -7.86 -1.43 -3.15
C VAL A 25 -6.40 -1.02 -3.20
N LEU A 26 -5.62 -1.37 -2.18
CA LEU A 26 -4.17 -1.26 -2.21
C LEU A 26 -3.58 -2.66 -2.37
N ALA A 27 -2.83 -2.88 -3.44
CA ALA A 27 -1.98 -4.04 -3.62
C ALA A 27 -0.52 -3.61 -3.50
N ALA A 28 0.33 -4.44 -2.92
CA ALA A 28 1.72 -4.11 -2.67
C ALA A 28 2.68 -5.21 -3.13
N SER A 29 3.76 -4.80 -3.80
CA SER A 29 4.91 -5.62 -4.15
C SER A 29 6.14 -5.15 -3.37
N ASN A 30 7.27 -5.83 -3.59
CA ASN A 30 8.54 -5.39 -3.02
C ASN A 30 9.02 -4.04 -3.58
N LYS A 31 8.52 -3.61 -4.74
CA LYS A 31 8.99 -2.40 -5.43
C LYS A 31 7.94 -1.30 -5.49
N ASN A 32 6.66 -1.68 -5.54
CA ASN A 32 5.59 -0.75 -5.83
C ASN A 32 4.40 -0.98 -4.90
N PHE A 33 3.68 0.09 -4.65
CA PHE A 33 2.28 0.06 -4.26
C PHE A 33 1.44 0.33 -5.49
N VAL A 34 0.34 -0.39 -5.63
CA VAL A 34 -0.68 -0.09 -6.63
C VAL A 34 -1.99 0.14 -5.94
N LEU A 35 -2.54 1.33 -6.17
CA LEU A 35 -3.86 1.69 -5.69
C LEU A 35 -4.85 1.61 -6.86
N PHE A 36 -6.01 1.04 -6.60
CA PHE A 36 -7.15 1.04 -7.48
C PHE A 36 -8.32 1.78 -6.84
N ASP A 37 -8.78 2.87 -7.47
CA ASP A 37 -10.04 3.56 -7.14
C ASP A 37 -11.19 2.77 -7.76
N ILE A 38 -12.02 2.15 -6.90
CA ILE A 38 -13.10 1.25 -7.32
C ILE A 38 -14.18 2.03 -8.07
N LYS A 39 -14.52 3.24 -7.58
CA LYS A 39 -15.62 4.06 -8.13
C LYS A 39 -15.26 4.60 -9.51
N LYS A 40 -14.02 5.05 -9.69
CA LYS A 40 -13.56 5.63 -10.97
C LYS A 40 -12.95 4.60 -11.92
N SER A 41 -12.73 3.37 -11.46
CA SER A 41 -11.98 2.36 -12.20
C SER A 41 -10.61 2.87 -12.66
N GLN A 42 -9.93 3.64 -11.80
CA GLN A 42 -8.61 4.22 -12.08
C GLN A 42 -7.55 3.54 -11.23
N GLN A 43 -6.32 3.49 -11.74
CA GLN A 43 -5.17 2.96 -11.00
C GLN A 43 -4.05 3.98 -10.90
N ALA A 44 -3.31 3.92 -9.80
CA ALA A 44 -2.09 4.68 -9.60
C ALA A 44 -0.99 3.73 -9.11
N VAL A 45 0.20 3.83 -9.71
CA VAL A 45 1.39 3.09 -9.29
C VAL A 45 2.30 4.05 -8.54
N LEU A 46 2.67 3.66 -7.33
CA LEU A 46 3.58 4.41 -6.48
C LEU A 46 4.81 3.56 -6.20
N LYS A 47 5.98 4.09 -6.55
CA LYS A 47 7.24 3.41 -6.25
C LYS A 47 7.55 3.51 -4.77
N ARG A 48 7.96 2.40 -4.16
CA ARG A 48 8.44 2.39 -2.78
C ARG A 48 9.83 2.99 -2.72
N HIS A 49 10.07 3.85 -1.73
CA HIS A 49 11.39 4.45 -1.49
C HIS A 49 12.31 3.55 -0.68
N THR A 50 11.75 2.57 0.03
CA THR A 50 12.52 1.56 0.76
C THR A 50 12.84 0.35 -0.12
N THR A 51 14.07 -0.15 -0.01
CA THR A 51 14.51 -1.42 -0.63
C THR A 51 14.19 -2.63 0.24
N ASP A 52 13.68 -2.42 1.44
CA ASP A 52 13.45 -3.46 2.42
C ASP A 52 12.17 -4.27 2.13
N ARG A 53 12.20 -5.52 2.55
CA ARG A 53 11.12 -6.48 2.30
C ARG A 53 9.83 -6.01 2.95
N LEU A 54 8.75 -5.98 2.18
CA LEU A 54 7.42 -5.69 2.73
C LEU A 54 6.92 -6.89 3.51
N VAL A 55 6.42 -6.63 4.71
CA VAL A 55 5.84 -7.67 5.57
C VAL A 55 4.31 -7.59 5.55
N SER A 56 3.74 -6.38 5.59
CA SER A 56 2.28 -6.23 5.60
C SER A 56 1.82 -4.86 5.10
N VAL A 57 0.55 -4.81 4.70
CA VAL A 57 -0.22 -3.58 4.49
C VAL A 57 -1.53 -3.64 5.26
N ASP A 58 -2.01 -2.47 5.69
CA ASP A 58 -3.31 -2.34 6.33
C ASP A 58 -4.03 -1.07 5.86
N ALA A 59 -5.35 -1.05 6.01
CA ALA A 59 -6.19 0.08 5.66
C ALA A 59 -6.72 0.76 6.91
N ALA A 60 -6.79 2.09 6.87
CA ALA A 60 -7.50 2.91 7.83
C ALA A 60 -8.71 3.54 7.10
N PRO A 61 -9.87 2.85 7.03
CA PRO A 61 -10.98 3.28 6.18
C PRO A 61 -11.55 4.64 6.58
N SER A 62 -11.57 4.94 7.88
CA SER A 62 -12.07 6.22 8.42
C SER A 62 -11.29 7.44 7.92
N ALA A 63 -10.02 7.27 7.56
CA ALA A 63 -9.14 8.33 7.09
C ALA A 63 -8.86 8.25 5.58
N ASN A 64 -9.38 7.22 4.89
CA ASN A 64 -9.00 6.86 3.52
C ASN A 64 -7.47 6.78 3.34
N ARG A 65 -6.81 6.15 4.31
CA ARG A 65 -5.36 5.98 4.35
C ARG A 65 -5.00 4.51 4.37
N PHE A 66 -3.75 4.25 4.04
CA PHE A 66 -3.16 2.93 4.15
C PHE A 66 -1.84 3.01 4.92
N MET A 67 -1.44 1.87 5.45
CA MET A 67 -0.19 1.69 6.14
C MET A 67 0.55 0.52 5.51
N SER A 68 1.88 0.59 5.55
CA SER A 68 2.76 -0.50 5.17
C SER A 68 3.87 -0.64 6.19
N CYS A 69 4.37 -1.85 6.39
CA CYS A 69 5.51 -2.11 7.27
C CYS A 69 6.51 -3.06 6.61
N THR A 70 7.79 -2.82 6.90
CA THR A 70 8.91 -3.64 6.41
C THR A 70 9.58 -4.43 7.51
N GLU A 71 10.45 -5.36 7.13
CA GLU A 71 11.18 -6.24 8.05
C GLU A 71 12.10 -5.47 9.02
N SER A 72 12.71 -4.37 8.56
CA SER A 72 13.49 -3.43 9.38
C SER A 72 12.65 -2.51 10.27
N GLY A 73 11.32 -2.69 10.28
CA GLY A 73 10.41 -1.92 11.13
C GLY A 73 10.11 -0.52 10.62
N VAL A 74 10.40 -0.21 9.35
CA VAL A 74 9.94 1.04 8.72
C VAL A 74 8.43 0.95 8.51
N VAL A 75 7.72 1.94 9.03
CA VAL A 75 6.27 2.09 8.82
C VAL A 75 6.01 3.33 7.97
N SER A 76 5.35 3.13 6.84
CA SER A 76 4.96 4.22 5.94
C SER A 76 3.45 4.39 5.94
N LEU A 77 3.02 5.63 6.11
CA LEU A 77 1.63 6.04 5.93
C LEU A 77 1.43 6.57 4.51
N LEU A 78 0.37 6.09 3.87
CA LEU A 78 -0.03 6.47 2.52
C LEU A 78 -1.35 7.25 2.59
N ASP A 79 -1.29 8.54 2.24
CA ASP A 79 -2.45 9.40 2.07
C ASP A 79 -2.61 9.74 0.58
N PHE A 80 -3.60 9.12 -0.05
CA PHE A 80 -3.81 9.23 -1.48
C PHE A 80 -4.60 10.46 -1.90
N LYS A 81 -5.27 11.17 -0.97
CA LYS A 81 -5.90 12.46 -1.31
C LYS A 81 -4.83 13.51 -1.62
N SER A 82 -3.67 13.42 -0.98
CA SER A 82 -2.58 14.38 -1.12
C SER A 82 -1.64 14.14 -2.29
N LYS A 83 -1.70 12.99 -2.99
CA LYS A 83 -0.71 12.50 -3.99
C LYS A 83 0.77 12.46 -3.54
N ASN A 84 1.12 13.12 -2.44
CA ASN A 84 2.38 13.00 -1.74
C ASN A 84 2.30 11.83 -0.76
N CYS A 85 3.28 10.93 -0.90
CA CYS A 85 3.44 9.81 0.00
C CYS A 85 4.54 10.13 1.01
N GLU A 86 4.40 9.52 2.19
CA GLU A 86 5.35 9.47 3.31
C GLU A 86 5.25 10.55 4.39
N VAL A 87 4.79 10.10 5.56
CA VAL A 87 5.46 10.41 6.82
C VAL A 87 6.22 9.15 7.22
N ASN A 88 7.56 9.23 7.26
CA ASN A 88 8.43 8.17 7.76
C ASN A 88 8.55 8.31 9.28
N CYS A 89 7.77 7.50 10.02
CA CYS A 89 8.01 7.33 11.45
C CYS A 89 9.14 6.32 11.61
N ILE A 90 10.38 6.79 11.64
CA ILE A 90 11.52 5.96 12.04
C ILE A 90 11.33 5.67 13.53
N ASN A 91 11.27 4.39 13.89
CA ASN A 91 11.35 3.95 15.27
C ASN A 91 12.63 4.52 15.90
N ARG A 92 12.50 5.60 16.68
CA ARG A 92 13.57 6.16 17.52
C ARG A 92 13.81 5.30 18.78
N LEU A 93 13.56 3.98 18.69
CA LEU A 93 13.71 3.02 19.78
C LEU A 93 15.06 2.28 19.76
N ALA A 94 15.93 2.54 18.78
CA ALA A 94 17.31 2.03 18.76
C ALA A 94 18.36 3.04 19.29
N LEU A 95 17.94 4.19 19.84
CA LEU A 95 18.83 5.19 20.43
C LEU A 95 18.31 5.68 21.77
N MET A 96 18.36 4.83 22.79
CA MET A 96 18.45 5.25 24.20
C MET A 96 19.19 4.18 25.00
N PRO A 97 20.08 4.63 25.90
CA PRO A 97 21.52 4.84 25.71
C PRO A 97 22.36 3.55 25.63
#